data_AF-A0A3D0NQS9-F1
#
_entry.id   AF-A0A3D0NQS9-F1
#
_cell.length_a   1.000
_cell.length_b   1.000
_cell.length_c   1.000
_cell.angle_alpha   90.00
_cell.angle_beta   90.00
_cell.angle_gamma   90.00
#
_symmetry.space_group_name_H-M   'P 1'
#
loop_
_entity.id
_entity.type
_entity.pdbx_description
1 polymer ?
#
loop_
_entity_poly.entity_id
_entity_poly.type
_entity_poly.pdbx_seq_one_letter_code
_entity_poly.pdbx_strand_id
1 'polypeptide(L)' 'GEVSGEVISVKLDIQKLNALLEYCREARSRIEMQMYCGIKSQDYFRRNILLPLLDSGRLKRTIPDKPNSSKQKYIKA' A
#
# COMPACT_ATOMS: atom_id res chain seq x y z
N GLY A 1 0.58 -7.26 27.74
CA GLY A 1 -0.30 -6.78 26.67
C GLY A 1 0.37 -5.58 26.08
N GLU A 2 1.12 -5.77 25.00
CA GLU A 2 1.88 -4.71 24.35
C GLU A 2 1.91 -5.06 22.86
N VAL A 3 1.04 -4.41 22.08
CA VAL A 3 1.32 -4.21 20.66
C VAL A 3 1.71 -2.76 20.53
N SER A 4 3.02 -2.53 20.56
CA SER A 4 3.68 -1.29 20.15
C SER A 4 3.46 -1.10 18.65
N GLY A 5 2.20 -0.88 18.27
CA GLY A 5 1.82 -0.55 16.91
C GLY A 5 1.84 0.95 16.78
N GLU A 6 2.86 1.51 16.14
CA GLU A 6 2.74 2.82 15.52
C GLU A 6 1.38 2.89 14.82
N VAL A 7 0.55 3.84 15.24
CA VAL A 7 -0.77 4.03 14.67
C VAL A 7 -0.56 4.67 13.30
N ILE A 8 -0.29 3.85 12.28
CA ILE A 8 -0.11 4.32 10.90
C ILE A 8 -1.46 4.93 10.50
N SER A 9 -1.45 6.18 10.01
CA SER A 9 -2.65 6.94 9.64
C SER A 9 -3.30 6.50 8.32
N VAL A 10 -3.30 5.19 8.05
CA VAL A 10 -3.92 4.59 6.87
C VAL A 10 -5.44 4.72 6.98
N LYS A 11 -6.09 5.32 5.97
CA LYS A 11 -7.56 5.40 5.90
C LYS A 11 -8.16 4.11 5.34
N LEU A 12 -7.82 2.99 5.97
CA LEU A 12 -8.32 1.66 5.64
C LEU A 12 -8.52 0.90 6.95
N ASP A 13 -9.59 0.11 7.07
CA ASP A 13 -9.80 -0.73 8.25
C ASP A 13 -8.69 -1.78 8.38
N ILE A 14 -8.42 -2.22 9.61
CA ILE A 14 -7.30 -3.13 9.92
C ILE A 14 -7.40 -4.45 9.13
N GLN A 15 -8.62 -4.95 8.92
CA GLN A 15 -8.85 -6.21 8.19
C GLN A 15 -8.49 -6.07 6.71
N LYS A 16 -9.00 -5.02 6.04
CA LYS A 16 -8.65 -4.70 4.65
C LYS A 16 -7.20 -4.33 4.49
N LEU A 17 -6.59 -3.67 5.47
CA LEU A 17 -5.15 -3.39 5.48
C LEU A 17 -4.35 -4.69 5.46
N ASN A 18 -4.62 -5.61 6.38
CA ASN A 18 -3.95 -6.90 6.42
C ASN A 18 -4.17 -7.69 5.12
N ALA A 19 -5.39 -7.69 4.58
CA ALA A 19 -5.72 -8.32 3.31
C ALA A 19 -4.97 -7.70 2.12
N LEU A 20 -4.83 -6.37 2.09
CA LEU A 20 -4.05 -5.68 1.06
C LEU A 20 -2.57 -6.02 1.15
N LEU A 21 -1.99 -6.02 2.36
CA LEU A 21 -0.59 -6.40 2.56
C LEU A 21 -0.33 -7.85 2.13
N GLU A 22 -1.28 -8.74 2.43
CA GLU A 22 -1.26 -10.12 1.99
C GLU A 22 -1.34 -10.26 0.47
N TYR A 23 -2.23 -9.49 -0.16
CA TYR A 23 -2.34 -9.41 -1.62
C TYR A 23 -1.06 -8.89 -2.30
N CYS A 24 -0.31 -8.04 -1.59
CA CYS A 24 0.98 -7.50 -2.02
C CYS A 24 2.17 -8.40 -1.68
N ARG A 25 1.98 -9.67 -1.27
CA ARG A 25 3.09 -10.64 -1.21
C ARG A 25 3.77 -10.81 -2.57
N GLU A 26 2.99 -10.70 -3.63
CA GLU A 26 3.48 -10.55 -5.00
C GLU A 26 3.47 -9.08 -5.41
N ALA A 27 4.35 -8.70 -6.33
CA ALA A 27 4.41 -7.32 -6.82
C ALA A 27 3.12 -6.93 -7.57
N ARG A 28 2.37 -5.97 -7.02
CA ARG A 28 1.13 -5.44 -7.60
C ARG A 28 1.29 -3.99 -8.05
N SER A 29 0.64 -3.64 -9.14
CA SER A 29 0.50 -2.25 -9.58
C SER A 29 -0.46 -1.50 -8.67
N ARG A 30 -0.35 -0.16 -8.66
CA ARG A 30 -1.31 0.70 -7.95
C ARG A 30 -2.75 0.41 -8.37
N ILE A 31 -3.00 0.19 -9.67
CA ILE A 31 -4.34 -0.02 -10.20
C ILE A 31 -4.93 -1.34 -9.65
N GLU A 32 -4.14 -2.42 -9.63
CA GLU A 32 -4.57 -3.70 -9.02
C GLU A 32 -4.92 -3.53 -7.54
N MET A 33 -4.07 -2.84 -6.78
CA MET A 33 -4.32 -2.59 -5.35
C MET A 33 -5.58 -1.73 -5.13
N GLN A 34 -5.79 -0.70 -5.95
CA GLN A 34 -6.98 0.15 -5.91
C GLN A 34 -8.25 -0.66 -6.14
N MET A 35 -8.26 -1.49 -7.19
CA MET A 35 -9.39 -2.36 -7.52
C MET A 35 -9.66 -3.36 -6.41
N TYR A 36 -8.60 -3.96 -5.85
CA TYR A 36 -8.69 -4.88 -4.72
C TYR A 36 -9.34 -4.22 -3.48
N CYS A 37 -8.97 -2.97 -3.17
CA CYS A 37 -9.58 -2.22 -2.07
C CYS A 37 -10.97 -1.65 -2.39
N GLY A 38 -11.46 -1.77 -3.63
CA GLY A 38 -12.72 -1.15 -4.07
C GLY A 38 -12.67 0.38 -4.15
N ILE A 39 -11.49 0.98 -4.32
CA ILE A 39 -11.28 2.44 -4.28
C ILE A 39 -11.11 2.99 -5.68
N LYS A 40 -12.09 3.80 -6.11
CA LYS A 40 -12.10 4.43 -7.44
C LYS A 40 -11.11 5.59 -7.57
N SER A 41 -10.96 6.40 -6.53
CA SER A 41 -10.11 7.60 -6.59
C SER A 41 -8.63 7.27 -6.45
N GLN A 42 -7.86 7.58 -7.50
CA GLN A 42 -6.41 7.44 -7.52
C GLN A 42 -5.72 8.34 -6.50
N ASP A 43 -6.14 9.61 -6.40
CA ASP A 43 -5.54 10.55 -5.47
C ASP A 43 -5.77 10.11 -4.01
N TYR A 44 -7.01 9.69 -3.72
CA TYR A 44 -7.36 9.17 -2.40
C TYR A 44 -6.51 7.95 -2.03
N PHE A 45 -6.45 6.95 -2.91
CA PHE A 45 -5.69 5.73 -2.66
C PHE A 45 -4.21 6.05 -2.45
N ARG A 46 -3.64 6.90 -3.31
CA ARG A 46 -2.23 7.26 -3.21
C ARG A 46 -1.92 7.94 -1.88
N ARG A 47 -2.67 8.99 -1.53
CA ARG A 47 -2.37 9.86 -0.38
C ARG A 47 -2.70 9.21 0.96
N ASN A 48 -3.80 8.46 1.03
CA ASN A 48 -4.33 7.97 2.31
C ASN A 48 -4.00 6.51 2.59
N ILE A 49 -3.48 5.76 1.60
CA ILE A 49 -3.19 4.33 1.74
C ILE A 49 -1.77 4.04 1.28
N LEU A 50 -1.48 4.25 0.00
CA LEU A 50 -0.20 3.84 -0.56
C LEU A 50 1.00 4.57 0.07
N LEU A 51 0.97 5.90 0.15
CA LEU A 51 2.07 6.68 0.73
C LEU A 51 2.30 6.33 2.21
N PRO A 52 1.28 6.33 3.10
CA PRO A 52 1.45 5.87 4.48
C PRO A 52 2.05 4.47 4.61
N LEU A 53 1.71 3.54 3.71
CA LEU A 53 2.28 2.18 3.72
C LEU A 53 3.73 2.11 3.24
N LEU A 54 4.12 3.00 2.33
CA LEU A 54 5.51 3.16 1.92
C LEU A 54 6.34 3.82 3.01
N ASP A 55 5.81 4.88 3.64
CA ASP A 55 6.50 5.66 4.67
C ASP A 55 6.70 4.84 5.95
N SER A 56 5.72 4.00 6.31
CA SER A 56 5.83 3.03 7.42
C SER A 56 6.63 1.78 7.08
N GLY A 57 7.16 1.69 5.85
CA GLY A 57 7.95 0.55 5.38
C GLY A 57 7.18 -0.77 5.35
N ARG A 58 5.84 -0.75 5.25
CA ARG A 58 5.01 -1.97 5.09
C ARG A 58 4.95 -2.42 3.64
N LEU A 59 5.13 -1.48 2.70
CA LEU A 59 5.30 -1.72 1.27
C LEU A 59 6.62 -1.13 0.79
N LYS A 60 7.15 -1.71 -0.29
CA LYS A 60 8.33 -1.23 -1.00
C LYS A 60 8.01 -1.06 -2.49
N ARG A 61 8.67 -0.10 -3.14
CA ARG A 61 8.68 0.02 -4.61
C ARG A 61 9.59 -1.04 -5.19
N THR A 62 9.17 -1.69 -6.27
CA THR A 62 10.03 -2.64 -6.99
C THR A 62 11.03 -1.92 -7.90
N ILE A 63 10.75 -0.67 -8.29
CA ILE A 63 11.64 0.17 -9.10
C ILE A 63 11.89 1.49 -8.34
N PRO A 64 12.77 1.50 -7.32
CA PRO A 64 13.01 2.70 -6.51
C PRO A 64 13.57 3.87 -7.33
N ASP A 65 14.44 3.60 -8.30
CA ASP A 65 15.11 4.62 -9.13
C ASP A 65 14.17 5.38 -10.07
N LYS A 66 13.02 4.78 -10.41
CA LYS A 66 12.02 5.36 -11.32
C LYS A 66 10.64 5.36 -10.65
N PRO A 67 10.41 6.26 -9.69
CA PRO A 67 9.18 6.28 -8.88
C PRO A 67 7.91 6.49 -9.72
N ASN A 68 8.02 7.17 -10.86
CA ASN A 68 6.92 7.49 -11.77
C ASN A 68 6.81 6.50 -12.96
N SER A 69 7.54 5.38 -12.94
CA SER A 69 7.48 4.38 -14.01
C SER A 69 6.08 3.81 -14.16
N SER A 70 5.60 3.66 -15.39
CA SER A 70 4.34 2.95 -15.70
C SER A 70 4.41 1.47 -15.31
N LYS A 71 5.62 0.90 -15.18
CA LYS A 71 5.87 -0.46 -14.72
C LYS A 71 6.09 -0.56 -13.21
N GLN A 72 5.89 0.54 -12.47
CA GLN A 72 6.06 0.54 -11.02
C GLN A 72 5.07 -0.43 -10.36
N LYS A 73 5.61 -1.29 -9.49
CA LYS A 73 4.83 -2.19 -8.65
C LYS A 73 5.25 -2.03 -7.19
N TYR A 74 4.41 -2.56 -6.32
CA TYR A 74 4.54 -2.49 -4.88
C TYR A 74 4.47 -3.90 -4.32
N ILE A 75 5.36 -4.20 -3.40
CA ILE A 75 5.47 -5.50 -2.74
C ILE A 75 5.56 -5.29 -1.23
N LYS A 76 5.04 -6.24 -0.46
CA LYS A 76 5.17 -6.29 0.99
C LYS A 76 6.66 -6.28 1.36
N ALA A 77 7.00 -5.44 2.32
CA ALA A 77 8.36 -5.22 2.78
C ALA A 77 8.97 -6.41 3.52
#